data_AF-A0A933VC89-F1
#
_entry.id   AF-A0A933VC89-F1
#
_cell.length_a   1.000
_cell.length_b   1.000
_cell.length_c   1.000
_cell.angle_alpha   90.00
_cell.angle_beta   90.00
_cell.angle_gamma   90.00
#
_symmetry.space_group_name_H-M   'P 1'
#
loop_
_entity.id
_entity.type
_entity.pdbx_description
1 polymer ?
#
loop_
_entity_poly.entity_id
_entity_poly.type
_entity_poly.pdbx_seq_one_letter_code
_entity_poly.pdbx_strand_id
1 'polypeptide(L)'
;MINNLLLYVGSILIIVWGIAHIVPTQSVVAGYGSLSLDNKRILTMEWVAEGLALSFIGVLTLLVTLQSSPPNAVATLVYRVSAAMLVIMAGWTLVTGARTRIVPIKICPFVKTTAALLLVLGTLF
;
A
#
# COMPACT_ATOMS: atom_id res chain seq x y z
N MET A 1 12.64 -21.09 0.37
CA MET A 1 13.18 -20.01 1.24
C MET A 1 13.04 -18.63 0.61
N ILE A 2 13.40 -18.47 -0.67
CA ILE A 2 13.22 -17.21 -1.42
C ILE A 2 11.76 -16.71 -1.38
N ASN A 3 10.79 -17.61 -1.47
CA ASN A 3 9.36 -17.33 -1.53
C ASN A 3 8.90 -16.55 -0.30
N ASN A 4 9.19 -17.09 0.88
CA ASN A 4 8.87 -16.46 2.15
C ASN A 4 9.58 -15.11 2.32
N LEU A 5 10.82 -15.00 1.85
CA LEU A 5 11.54 -13.72 1.87
C LEU A 5 10.82 -12.67 1.03
N LEU A 6 10.39 -13.01 -0.20
CA LEU A 6 9.61 -12.10 -1.05
C LEU A 6 8.30 -11.68 -0.38
N LEU A 7 7.58 -12.63 0.23
CA LEU A 7 6.34 -12.37 0.96
C LEU A 7 6.57 -11.43 2.16
N TYR A 8 7.62 -11.67 2.96
CA TYR A 8 7.97 -10.78 4.07
C TYR A 8 8.35 -9.38 3.61
N VAL A 9 9.22 -9.26 2.59
CA VAL A 9 9.64 -7.94 2.08
C VAL A 9 8.45 -7.19 1.49
N GLY A 10 7.59 -7.85 0.70
CA GLY A 10 6.38 -7.23 0.16
C GLY A 10 5.41 -6.74 1.24
N SER A 11 5.22 -7.55 2.28
CA SER A 11 4.36 -7.23 3.43
C SER A 11 4.91 -6.04 4.23
N ILE A 12 6.21 -6.07 4.58
CA ILE A 12 6.84 -5.00 5.36
C ILE A 12 6.88 -3.69 4.57
N LEU A 13 7.22 -3.76 3.27
CA LEU A 13 7.24 -2.59 2.39
C LEU A 13 5.90 -1.84 2.43
N ILE A 14 4.79 -2.57 2.32
CA ILE A 14 3.47 -1.94 2.26
C ILE A 14 2.98 -1.44 3.63
N ILE A 15 3.37 -2.09 4.74
CA ILE A 15 3.15 -1.57 6.10
C ILE A 15 3.86 -0.22 6.26
N VAL A 16 5.16 -0.19 5.96
CA VAL A 16 5.97 1.03 6.09
C VAL A 16 5.39 2.15 5.22
N TRP A 17 4.96 1.83 4.00
CA TRP A 17 4.33 2.80 3.11
C TRP A 17 2.97 3.30 3.61
N GLY A 18 2.16 2.44 4.24
CA GLY A 18 0.91 2.82 4.90
C GLY A 18 1.14 3.77 6.08
N ILE A 19 2.14 3.49 6.92
CA ILE A 19 2.55 4.40 8.00
C ILE A 19 3.02 5.74 7.44
N ALA A 20 3.77 5.72 6.34
CA ALA A 20 4.23 6.93 5.65
C ALA A 20 3.09 7.75 5.01
N HIS A 21 1.91 7.17 4.77
CA HIS A 21 0.72 7.95 4.44
C HIS A 21 0.18 8.67 5.69
N ILE A 22 0.09 7.98 6.83
CA ILE A 22 -0.59 8.49 8.02
C ILE A 22 0.24 9.57 8.74
N VAL A 23 1.50 9.27 9.06
CA VAL A 23 2.33 10.13 9.95
C VAL A 23 2.50 11.56 9.43
N PRO A 24 2.85 11.82 8.15
CA PRO A 24 3.06 13.17 7.66
C PRO A 24 1.76 13.86 7.16
N THR A 25 0.57 13.29 7.38
CA THR A 25 -0.69 13.79 6.79
C THR A 25 -0.90 15.28 7.04
N GLN A 26 -0.68 15.76 8.26
CA GLN A 26 -0.86 17.18 8.58
C GLN A 26 0.07 18.09 7.78
N SER A 27 1.34 17.68 7.61
CA SER A 27 2.33 18.43 6.81
C SER A 27 1.97 18.42 5.32
N VAL A 28 1.48 17.28 4.83
CA VAL A 28 1.01 17.15 3.44
C VAL A 28 -0.19 18.06 3.19
N VAL A 29 -1.22 18.00 4.05
CA VAL A 29 -2.44 18.82 3.95
C VAL A 29 -2.12 20.31 4.05
N ALA A 30 -1.18 20.71 4.93
CA ALA A 30 -0.71 22.09 5.04
C ALA A 30 0.07 22.56 3.79
N GLY A 31 0.66 21.64 3.03
CA GLY A 31 1.32 21.91 1.76
C GLY A 31 0.35 22.20 0.61
N TYR A 32 -0.95 21.91 0.76
CA TYR A 32 -1.96 22.39 -0.17
C TYR A 32 -2.22 23.89 0.09
N GLY A 33 -2.53 24.65 -0.97
CA GLY A 33 -2.82 26.08 -0.87
C GLY A 33 -4.09 26.40 -0.07
N SER A 34 -4.76 27.51 -0.39
CA SER A 34 -6.00 27.89 0.31
C SER A 34 -7.13 26.87 0.07
N LEU A 35 -7.34 25.98 1.04
CA LEU A 35 -8.47 25.04 1.09
C LEU A 35 -9.46 25.46 2.18
N SER A 36 -10.76 25.26 1.91
CA SER A 36 -11.80 25.34 2.95
C SER A 36 -11.54 24.30 4.05
N LEU A 37 -12.12 24.53 5.23
CA LEU A 37 -11.99 23.58 6.35
C LEU A 37 -12.53 22.19 5.98
N ASP A 38 -13.65 22.13 5.25
CA ASP A 38 -14.26 20.86 4.84
C ASP A 38 -13.37 20.12 3.84
N ASN A 39 -12.79 20.81 2.86
CA ASN A 39 -11.85 20.19 1.92
C ASN A 39 -10.61 19.63 2.64
N LYS A 40 -10.09 20.33 3.66
CA LYS A 40 -8.97 19.83 4.48
C LYS A 40 -9.34 18.57 5.25
N ARG A 41 -10.56 18.52 5.80
CA ARG A 41 -11.07 17.35 6.54
C ARG A 41 -11.25 16.15 5.62
N ILE A 42 -11.89 16.33 4.45
CA ILE A 42 -12.08 15.26 3.46
C ILE A 42 -10.72 14.75 2.97
N LEU A 43 -9.80 15.65 2.63
CA LEU A 43 -8.46 15.26 2.19
C LEU A 43 -7.72 14.46 3.26
N THR A 44 -7.77 14.89 4.53
CA THR A 44 -7.17 14.17 5.65
C THR A 44 -7.79 12.79 5.81
N MET A 45 -9.13 12.70 5.74
CA MET A 45 -9.87 11.44 5.87
C MET A 45 -9.46 10.43 4.79
N GLU A 46 -9.51 10.83 3.52
CA GLU A 46 -9.16 9.97 2.39
C GLU A 46 -7.69 9.55 2.42
N TRP A 47 -6.80 10.48 2.77
CA TRP A 47 -5.37 10.21 2.86
C TRP A 47 -5.04 9.19 3.96
N VAL A 48 -5.65 9.34 5.14
CA VAL A 48 -5.48 8.40 6.26
C VAL A 48 -6.15 7.06 5.94
N ALA A 49 -7.33 7.05 5.30
CA ALA A 49 -8.01 5.84 4.90
C ALA A 49 -7.15 5.00 3.95
N GLU A 50 -6.48 5.63 2.98
CA GLU A 50 -5.53 4.96 2.10
C GLU A 50 -4.36 4.36 2.89
N GLY A 51 -3.76 5.11 3.82
CA GLY A 51 -2.68 4.62 4.67
C GLY A 51 -3.08 3.43 5.56
N LEU A 52 -4.31 3.45 6.09
CA LEU A 52 -4.88 2.35 6.87
C LEU A 52 -5.11 1.11 6.01
N ALA A 53 -5.64 1.27 4.79
CA ALA A 53 -5.83 0.16 3.86
C ALA A 53 -4.50 -0.51 3.49
N LEU A 54 -3.46 0.28 3.21
CA LEU A 54 -2.11 -0.23 2.94
C LEU A 54 -1.52 -0.99 4.13
N SER A 55 -1.65 -0.40 5.33
CA SER A 55 -1.20 -1.04 6.58
C SER A 55 -1.94 -2.34 6.84
N PHE A 56 -3.26 -2.37 6.64
CA PHE A 56 -4.08 -3.57 6.77
C PHE A 56 -3.64 -4.67 5.81
N ILE A 57 -3.47 -4.36 4.52
CA ILE A 57 -3.00 -5.33 3.51
C ILE A 57 -1.63 -5.90 3.91
N GLY A 58 -0.72 -5.05 4.37
CA GLY A 58 0.61 -5.48 4.79
C GLY A 58 0.60 -6.35 6.04
N VAL A 59 -0.19 -5.99 7.05
CA VAL A 59 -0.34 -6.81 8.27
C VAL A 59 -1.00 -8.14 7.93
N LEU A 60 -2.06 -8.15 7.12
CA LEU A 60 -2.74 -9.37 6.68
C LEU A 60 -1.77 -10.33 6.00
N THR A 61 -1.02 -9.83 5.00
CA THR A 61 -0.07 -10.65 4.25
C THR A 61 1.11 -11.11 5.11
N LEU A 62 1.59 -10.29 6.05
CA LEU A 62 2.61 -10.69 7.02
C LEU A 62 2.12 -11.83 7.92
N LEU A 63 0.93 -11.70 8.51
CA LEU A 63 0.35 -12.72 9.38
C LEU A 63 0.15 -14.02 8.61
N VAL A 64 -0.47 -13.98 7.43
CA VAL A 64 -0.64 -15.17 6.57
C VAL A 64 0.71 -15.85 6.30
N THR A 65 1.79 -15.09 6.07
CA THR A 65 3.13 -15.64 5.85
C THR A 65 3.68 -16.35 7.09
N LEU A 66 3.50 -15.75 8.27
CA LEU A 66 3.92 -16.32 9.55
C LEU A 66 3.15 -17.60 9.90
N GLN A 67 1.89 -17.73 9.47
CA GLN A 67 1.04 -18.89 9.78
C GLN A 67 1.04 -19.97 8.70
N SER A 68 1.30 -19.62 7.44
CA SER A 68 1.14 -20.51 6.28
C SER A 68 2.42 -20.58 5.45
N SER A 69 3.48 -21.16 6.03
CA SER A 69 4.75 -21.43 5.36
C SER A 69 5.02 -22.95 5.31
N PRO A 70 4.91 -23.61 4.14
CA PRO A 70 4.60 -23.05 2.81
C PRO A 70 3.12 -22.64 2.63
N PRO A 71 2.80 -21.75 1.66
CA PRO A 71 1.44 -21.28 1.43
C PRO A 71 0.52 -22.40 0.96
N ASN A 72 -0.68 -22.50 1.56
CA ASN A 72 -1.77 -23.31 1.02
C ASN A 72 -2.59 -22.51 -0.02
N ALA A 73 -3.64 -23.14 -0.57
CA ALA A 73 -4.49 -22.51 -1.57
C ALA A 73 -5.16 -21.20 -1.08
N VAL A 74 -5.58 -21.16 0.20
CA VAL A 74 -6.20 -19.97 0.80
C VAL A 74 -5.18 -18.85 0.98
N ALA A 75 -3.99 -19.15 1.51
CA ALA A 75 -2.91 -18.17 1.63
C ALA A 75 -2.54 -17.59 0.26
N THR A 76 -2.40 -18.45 -0.75
CA THR A 76 -2.14 -18.04 -2.14
C THR A 76 -3.20 -17.10 -2.68
N LEU A 77 -4.48 -17.40 -2.43
CA LEU A 77 -5.58 -16.52 -2.82
C LEU A 77 -5.47 -15.15 -2.13
N VAL A 78 -5.21 -15.12 -0.82
CA VAL A 78 -5.05 -13.87 -0.05
C VAL A 78 -3.94 -13.00 -0.65
N TYR A 79 -2.75 -13.55 -0.90
CA TYR A 79 -1.66 -12.79 -1.51
C TYR A 79 -2.04 -12.21 -2.88
N ARG A 80 -2.72 -12.99 -3.72
CA ARG A 80 -3.10 -12.56 -5.07
C ARG A 80 -4.18 -11.48 -5.06
N VAL A 81 -5.19 -11.59 -4.20
CA VAL A 81 -6.22 -10.54 -4.09
C VAL A 81 -5.67 -9.27 -3.46
N SER A 82 -4.76 -9.39 -2.48
CA SER A 82 -4.03 -8.25 -1.93
C SER A 82 -3.17 -7.57 -3.00
N ALA A 83 -2.40 -8.34 -3.78
CA ALA A 83 -1.61 -7.81 -4.88
C ALA A 83 -2.48 -7.13 -5.95
N ALA A 84 -3.63 -7.72 -6.31
CA ALA A 84 -4.57 -7.11 -7.25
C ALA A 84 -5.10 -5.77 -6.74
N MET A 85 -5.46 -5.67 -5.45
CA MET A 85 -5.90 -4.41 -4.84
C MET A 85 -4.78 -3.36 -4.88
N LEU A 86 -3.53 -3.74 -4.57
CA LEU A 86 -2.39 -2.83 -4.66
C LEU A 86 -2.17 -2.30 -6.09
N VAL A 87 -2.35 -3.14 -7.11
CA VAL A 87 -2.29 -2.74 -8.52
C VAL A 87 -3.43 -1.78 -8.87
N ILE A 88 -4.67 -2.06 -8.43
CA ILE A 88 -5.82 -1.17 -8.64
C ILE A 88 -5.55 0.21 -8.01
N MET A 89 -5.09 0.23 -6.76
CA MET A 89 -4.73 1.47 -6.07
C MET A 89 -3.57 2.20 -6.74
N ALA A 90 -2.56 1.48 -7.24
CA ALA A 90 -1.45 2.06 -7.98
C ALA A 90 -1.92 2.72 -9.28
N GLY A 91 -2.78 2.03 -10.04
CA GLY A 91 -3.39 2.55 -11.26
C GLY A 91 -4.23 3.80 -10.96
N TRP A 92 -5.04 3.77 -9.91
CA TRP A 92 -5.81 4.93 -9.47
C TRP A 92 -4.91 6.12 -9.12
N THR A 93 -3.82 5.90 -8.39
CA THR A 93 -2.84 6.96 -8.08
C THR A 93 -2.17 7.51 -9.33
N LEU A 94 -1.83 6.67 -10.32
CA LEU A 94 -1.22 7.11 -11.59
C LEU A 94 -2.15 8.04 -12.38
N VAL A 95 -3.45 7.70 -12.46
CA VAL A 95 -4.41 8.50 -13.24
C VAL A 95 -4.87 9.76 -12.50
N THR A 96 -4.80 9.78 -11.16
CA THR A 96 -5.19 10.91 -10.33
C THR A 96 -3.97 11.64 -9.72
N GLY A 97 -3.52 11.18 -8.55
CA GLY A 97 -2.58 11.88 -7.68
C GLY A 97 -1.17 12.08 -8.24
N ALA A 98 -0.69 11.23 -9.15
CA ALA A 98 0.66 11.34 -9.72
C ALA A 98 0.86 12.62 -10.55
N ARG A 99 -0.24 13.29 -10.94
CA ARG A 99 -0.23 14.58 -11.64
C ARG A 99 -0.03 15.78 -10.72
N THR A 100 -0.03 15.57 -9.39
CA THR A 100 0.22 16.63 -8.41
C THR A 100 1.71 16.97 -8.30
N ARG A 101 2.06 18.02 -7.55
CA ARG A 101 3.47 18.35 -7.23
C ARG A 101 4.03 17.58 -6.03
N ILE A 102 3.20 16.82 -5.33
CA ILE A 102 3.56 16.15 -4.08
C ILE A 102 4.32 14.87 -4.40
N VAL A 103 5.63 14.89 -4.14
CA VAL A 103 6.56 13.81 -4.51
C VAL A 103 6.16 12.44 -3.98
N PRO A 104 5.76 12.27 -2.70
CA PRO A 104 5.32 10.96 -2.19
C PRO A 104 4.19 10.31 -3.03
N ILE A 105 3.26 11.10 -3.56
CA ILE A 105 2.16 10.59 -4.38
C ILE A 105 2.68 10.02 -5.71
N LYS A 106 3.74 10.61 -6.27
CA LYS A 106 4.38 10.13 -7.50
C LYS A 106 5.13 8.82 -7.29
N ILE A 107 5.65 8.59 -6.08
CA ILE A 107 6.39 7.38 -5.71
C ILE A 107 5.42 6.24 -5.36
N CYS A 108 4.28 6.58 -4.76
CA CYS A 108 3.23 5.66 -4.32
C CYS A 108 2.85 4.53 -5.30
N PRO A 109 2.59 4.79 -6.60
CA PRO A 109 2.25 3.72 -7.53
C PRO A 109 3.39 2.71 -7.71
N PHE A 110 4.64 3.16 -7.75
CA PHE A 110 5.78 2.26 -7.87
C PHE A 110 5.93 1.37 -6.64
N VAL A 111 5.79 1.94 -5.43
CA VAL A 111 5.87 1.16 -4.18
C VAL A 111 4.78 0.09 -4.11
N LYS A 112 3.54 0.46 -4.43
CA LYS A 112 2.41 -0.49 -4.48
C LYS A 112 2.61 -1.58 -5.52
N THR A 113 3.07 -1.22 -6.72
CA THR A 113 3.35 -2.20 -7.78
C THR A 113 4.50 -3.13 -7.38
N THR A 114 5.58 -2.62 -6.79
CA THR A 114 6.68 -3.44 -6.29
C THR A 114 6.20 -4.40 -5.21
N ALA A 115 5.43 -3.94 -4.23
CA ALA A 115 4.86 -4.81 -3.21
C ALA A 115 3.95 -5.89 -3.81
N ALA A 116 3.08 -5.52 -4.77
CA ALA A 116 2.23 -6.47 -5.47
C ALA A 116 3.05 -7.54 -6.23
N LEU A 117 4.11 -7.14 -6.93
CA LEU A 117 5.01 -8.06 -7.61
C LEU A 117 5.70 -9.01 -6.64
N LEU A 118 6.21 -8.52 -5.52
CA LEU A 118 6.83 -9.35 -4.48
C LEU A 118 5.86 -10.39 -3.93
N LEU A 119 4.61 -9.99 -3.65
CA LEU A 119 3.57 -10.90 -3.19
C LEU A 119 3.25 -11.97 -4.24
N VAL A 120 3.10 -11.60 -5.52
CA VAL A 120 2.81 -12.57 -6.60
C VAL A 120 3.97 -13.53 -6.81
N LEU A 121 5.20 -13.02 -6.93
CA LEU A 121 6.39 -13.85 -7.16
C LEU A 121 6.63 -14.80 -5.98
N GLY A 122 6.36 -14.36 -4.75
CA GLY A 122 6.40 -15.20 -3.55
C GLY A 122 5.37 -16.33 -3.51
N THR A 123 4.36 -16.31 -4.40
CA THR A 123 3.41 -17.44 -4.59
C THR A 123 3.72 -18.35 -5.78
N LEU A 124 4.67 -17.96 -6.65
CA LEU A 124 4.96 -18.67 -7.90
C LEU A 124 6.22 -19.52 -7.80
N PHE A 125 7.25 -18.98 -7.14
CA PHE A 125 8.45 -19.70 -6.79
C PHE A 125 8.26 -20.35 -5.43
#